data_AF-A0ABD1P1L5-F1
#
_entry.id   AF-A0ABD1P1L5-F1
#
_cell.length_a   1.000
_cell.length_b   1.000
_cell.length_c   1.000
_cell.angle_alpha   90.00
_cell.angle_beta   90.00
_cell.angle_gamma   90.00
#
_symmetry.space_group_name_H-M   'P 1'
#
loop_
_entity.id
_entity.type
_entity.pdbx_description
1 polymer ?
#
loop_
_entity_poly.entity_id
_entity_poly.type
_entity_poly.pdbx_seq_one_letter_code
_entity_poly.pdbx_strand_id
1 'polypeptide(L)'
;MATVMIYVYFQDMGSINVLVYFGGEWDNSRMYSGYSIVGVTIPVDCSYSKLVEIILRELKRDQLECAITIQYQITVNGPPVSVCSDSSLHFFIEVKKNDRDMTKFPLCVEIENVALRNDNMMSLGNEMPIHDNIAYPHGMTNDLRNGCMVTLPNPVMPTIEEMGSAIVEYVNGSKMLAVE
;
A
#
# COMPACT_ATOMS: atom_id res chain seq x y z
N MET A 1 12.71 -37.59 -23.53
CA MET A 1 12.86 -36.36 -22.72
C MET A 1 12.11 -35.24 -23.42
N ALA A 2 10.92 -34.90 -22.93
CA ALA A 2 10.25 -33.61 -23.18
C ALA A 2 9.06 -33.47 -22.21
N THR A 3 9.31 -33.75 -20.93
CA THR A 3 8.38 -33.55 -19.80
C THR A 3 8.10 -32.06 -19.54
N VAL A 4 8.61 -31.16 -20.40
CA VAL A 4 8.55 -29.71 -20.24
C VAL A 4 7.36 -29.08 -20.99
N MET A 5 6.72 -29.80 -21.93
CA MET A 5 5.61 -29.23 -22.73
C MET A 5 4.24 -29.24 -22.02
N ILE A 6 4.13 -29.88 -20.85
CA ILE A 6 2.86 -30.00 -20.13
C ILE A 6 2.68 -28.89 -19.08
N TYR A 7 3.76 -28.25 -18.61
CA TYR A 7 3.69 -27.23 -17.55
C TYR A 7 3.07 -25.88 -17.97
N VAL A 8 2.72 -25.68 -19.25
CA VAL A 8 2.38 -24.35 -19.78
C VAL A 8 0.95 -24.19 -20.30
N TYR A 9 0.10 -25.24 -20.29
CA TYR A 9 -1.25 -25.15 -20.87
C TYR A 9 -2.40 -25.68 -19.99
N PHE A 10 -2.29 -25.49 -18.68
CA PHE A 10 -3.49 -25.42 -17.83
C PHE A 10 -3.61 -24.02 -17.23
N GLN A 11 -3.74 -23.01 -18.11
CA GLN A 11 -4.50 -21.81 -17.72
C GLN A 11 -5.96 -22.24 -17.66
N ASP A 12 -6.33 -22.82 -16.53
CA ASP A 12 -7.72 -23.04 -16.20
C ASP A 12 -8.43 -21.68 -16.33
N MET A 13 -9.43 -21.58 -17.20
CA MET A 13 -10.09 -20.31 -17.54
C MET A 13 -10.81 -19.65 -16.36
N GLY A 14 -10.69 -20.22 -15.15
CA GLY A 14 -11.16 -19.68 -13.89
C GLY A 14 -10.08 -19.24 -12.89
N SER A 15 -8.76 -19.29 -13.18
CA SER A 15 -7.73 -18.85 -12.20
C SER A 15 -6.48 -18.20 -12.80
N ILE A 16 -5.73 -17.45 -11.97
CA ILE A 16 -4.44 -16.83 -12.30
C ILE A 16 -3.35 -17.31 -11.32
N ASN A 17 -2.11 -17.43 -11.81
CA ASN A 17 -0.95 -17.72 -10.97
C ASN A 17 -0.19 -16.43 -10.65
N VAL A 18 0.13 -16.25 -9.37
CA VAL A 18 0.71 -15.01 -8.85
C VAL A 18 1.84 -15.34 -7.88
N LEU A 19 2.93 -14.58 -7.96
CA LEU A 19 3.98 -14.60 -6.95
C LEU A 19 3.61 -13.65 -5.81
N VAL A 20 3.75 -14.15 -4.58
CA VAL A 20 3.55 -13.38 -3.36
C VAL A 20 4.90 -13.20 -2.69
N TYR A 21 5.30 -11.94 -2.51
CA TYR A 21 6.48 -11.52 -1.79
C TYR A 21 6.07 -11.13 -0.38
N PHE A 22 6.69 -11.71 0.64
CA PHE A 22 6.31 -11.48 2.02
C PHE A 22 7.52 -11.36 2.94
N GLY A 23 7.34 -10.68 4.07
CA GLY A 23 8.41 -10.46 5.05
C GLY A 23 9.49 -9.48 4.59
N GLY A 24 9.27 -8.80 3.46
CA GLY A 24 10.09 -7.69 3.00
C GLY A 24 9.49 -6.35 3.37
N GLU A 25 10.19 -5.29 3.00
CA GLU A 25 9.81 -3.90 3.27
C GLU A 25 9.92 -3.06 2.01
N TRP A 26 9.04 -2.05 1.91
CA TRP A 26 9.14 -1.02 0.89
C TRP A 26 10.19 0.00 1.29
N ASP A 27 11.21 0.20 0.45
CA ASP A 27 12.19 1.25 0.67
C ASP A 27 11.72 2.62 0.12
N ASN A 28 12.51 3.67 0.38
CA ASN A 28 12.24 5.03 -0.12
C ASN A 28 12.29 5.12 -1.66
N SER A 29 12.94 4.17 -2.33
CA SER A 29 12.99 4.06 -3.79
C SER A 29 11.77 3.32 -4.35
N ARG A 30 10.83 2.93 -3.48
CA ARG A 30 9.65 2.12 -3.81
C ARG A 30 10.07 0.76 -4.36
N MET A 31 11.13 0.17 -3.83
CA MET A 31 11.51 -1.20 -4.12
C MET A 31 11.15 -2.06 -2.91
N TYR A 32 10.46 -3.16 -3.16
CA TYR A 32 10.22 -4.16 -2.13
C TYR A 32 11.46 -5.05 -2.02
N SER A 33 12.08 -5.13 -0.84
CA SER A 33 13.34 -5.86 -0.63
C SER A 33 13.31 -6.70 0.65
N GLY A 34 14.25 -7.64 0.78
CA GLY A 34 14.32 -8.54 1.95
C GLY A 34 13.21 -9.60 2.01
N TYR A 35 12.49 -9.82 0.91
CA TYR A 35 11.33 -10.69 0.86
C TYR A 35 11.65 -12.17 0.64
N SER A 36 10.74 -13.02 1.11
CA SER A 36 10.59 -14.41 0.69
C SER A 36 9.47 -14.53 -0.36
N ILE A 37 9.49 -15.60 -1.16
CA ILE A 37 8.54 -15.79 -2.27
C ILE A 37 7.75 -17.07 -2.08
N VAL A 38 6.43 -17.00 -2.28
CA VAL A 38 5.57 -18.16 -2.52
C VAL A 38 4.75 -17.96 -3.80
N GLY A 39 4.40 -19.04 -4.47
CA GLY A 39 3.49 -19.02 -5.62
C GLY A 39 2.08 -19.37 -5.16
N VAL A 40 1.09 -18.58 -5.56
CA VAL A 40 -0.33 -18.80 -5.22
C VAL A 40 -1.18 -18.83 -6.48
N THR A 41 -2.22 -19.66 -6.47
CA THR A 41 -3.24 -19.71 -7.52
C THR A 41 -4.52 -19.06 -7.02
N ILE A 42 -5.00 -18.04 -7.72
CA ILE A 42 -6.13 -17.20 -7.32
C ILE A 42 -7.27 -17.40 -8.34
N PRO A 43 -8.48 -17.79 -7.91
CA PRO A 43 -9.65 -17.82 -8.79
C PRO A 43 -9.98 -16.43 -9.35
N VAL A 44 -10.56 -16.35 -10.54
CA VAL A 44 -10.86 -15.07 -11.21
C VAL A 44 -12.06 -14.35 -10.60
N ASP A 45 -12.96 -15.12 -10.00
CA ASP A 45 -14.13 -14.72 -9.22
C ASP A 45 -13.83 -14.68 -7.71
N CYS A 46 -12.55 -14.68 -7.33
CA CYS A 46 -12.12 -14.64 -5.95
C CYS A 46 -12.50 -13.30 -5.28
N SER A 47 -13.05 -13.39 -4.06
CA SER A 47 -13.24 -12.22 -3.20
C SER A 47 -11.94 -11.85 -2.48
N TYR A 48 -11.84 -10.61 -2.02
CA TYR A 48 -10.71 -10.13 -1.22
C TYR A 48 -10.53 -10.94 0.06
N SER A 49 -11.62 -11.28 0.76
CA SER A 49 -11.56 -12.14 1.93
C SER A 49 -10.95 -13.50 1.60
N LYS A 50 -11.31 -14.08 0.45
CA LYS A 50 -10.79 -15.37 0.03
C LYS A 50 -9.32 -15.30 -0.38
N LEU A 51 -8.90 -14.20 -1.01
CA LEU A 51 -7.48 -13.94 -1.30
C LEU A 51 -6.66 -13.92 0.00
N VAL A 52 -7.13 -13.19 1.02
CA VAL A 52 -6.47 -13.12 2.33
C VAL A 52 -6.34 -14.51 2.94
N GLU A 53 -7.41 -15.32 2.94
CA GLU A 53 -7.37 -16.70 3.42
C GLU A 53 -6.32 -17.55 2.68
N ILE A 54 -6.26 -17.44 1.34
CA ILE A 54 -5.30 -18.19 0.52
C ILE A 54 -3.87 -17.79 0.90
N ILE A 55 -3.58 -16.49 0.94
CA ILE A 55 -2.24 -16.00 1.26
C ILE A 55 -1.83 -16.43 2.67
N LEU A 56 -2.68 -16.22 3.68
CA LEU A 56 -2.37 -16.58 5.06
C LEU A 56 -2.17 -18.09 5.24
N ARG A 57 -2.94 -18.92 4.52
CA ARG A 57 -2.77 -20.37 4.50
C ARG A 57 -1.40 -20.77 3.97
N GLU A 58 -0.98 -20.20 2.83
CA GLU A 58 0.33 -20.47 2.23
C GLU A 58 1.47 -20.00 3.14
N LEU A 59 1.26 -18.91 3.88
CA LEU A 59 2.20 -18.38 4.87
C LEU A 59 2.13 -19.07 6.23
N LYS A 60 1.22 -20.05 6.42
CA LYS A 60 0.97 -20.76 7.68
C LYS A 60 0.70 -19.82 8.86
N ARG A 61 -0.15 -18.81 8.63
CA ARG A 61 -0.54 -17.78 9.60
C ARG A 61 -2.05 -17.81 9.85
N ASP A 62 -2.45 -17.51 11.08
CA ASP A 62 -3.85 -17.39 11.46
C ASP A 62 -4.39 -15.97 11.22
N GLN A 63 -5.56 -15.89 10.58
CA GLN A 63 -6.22 -14.62 10.21
C GLN A 63 -6.68 -13.81 11.43
N LEU A 64 -6.89 -14.46 12.58
CA LEU A 64 -7.34 -13.80 13.80
C LEU A 64 -6.23 -13.02 14.51
N GLU A 65 -4.96 -13.30 14.20
CA GLU A 65 -3.80 -12.75 14.91
C GLU A 65 -3.04 -11.73 14.06
N CYS A 66 -3.43 -11.53 12.80
CA CYS A 66 -2.62 -10.83 11.81
C CYS A 66 -3.48 -9.84 11.02
N ALA A 67 -3.07 -8.58 10.99
CA ALA A 67 -3.50 -7.62 9.98
C ALA A 67 -2.61 -7.77 8.74
N ILE A 68 -3.22 -7.83 7.57
CA ILE A 68 -2.52 -8.02 6.30
C ILE A 68 -2.71 -6.82 5.39
N THR A 69 -1.62 -6.33 4.81
CA THR A 69 -1.62 -5.31 3.77
C THR A 69 -1.08 -5.94 2.49
N ILE A 70 -1.86 -5.84 1.41
CA ILE A 70 -1.52 -6.41 0.11
C ILE A 70 -1.34 -5.28 -0.90
N GLN A 71 -0.20 -5.25 -1.57
CA GLN A 71 0.15 -4.22 -2.55
C GLN A 71 0.83 -4.84 -3.77
N TYR A 72 0.84 -4.13 -4.91
CA TYR A 72 1.61 -4.51 -6.09
C TYR A 72 2.06 -3.27 -6.85
N GLN A 73 3.06 -3.41 -7.73
CA GLN A 73 3.53 -2.32 -8.57
C GLN A 73 3.26 -2.57 -10.04
N ILE A 74 2.64 -1.60 -10.71
CA ILE A 74 2.40 -1.64 -12.15
C ILE A 74 3.65 -1.21 -12.93
N THR A 75 4.33 -0.18 -12.43
CA THR A 75 5.55 0.37 -13.04
C THR A 75 6.71 0.26 -12.06
N VAL A 76 7.91 0.04 -12.60
CA VAL A 76 9.15 0.05 -11.81
C VAL A 76 9.31 1.43 -11.17
N ASN A 77 9.57 1.47 -9.85
CA ASN A 77 9.64 2.68 -9.03
C ASN A 77 8.32 3.51 -8.98
N GLY A 78 7.22 2.94 -9.47
CA GLY A 78 5.89 3.53 -9.33
C GLY A 78 5.36 3.43 -7.90
N PRO A 79 4.35 4.23 -7.53
CA PRO A 79 3.68 4.05 -6.26
C PRO A 79 3.03 2.65 -6.22
N PRO A 80 3.11 1.93 -5.09
CA PRO A 80 2.42 0.67 -4.94
C PRO A 80 0.90 0.89 -4.93
N VAL A 81 0.19 -0.04 -5.57
CA VAL A 81 -1.27 -0.08 -5.64
C VAL A 81 -1.76 -1.07 -4.60
N SER A 82 -2.61 -0.61 -3.69
CA SER A 82 -3.17 -1.47 -2.64
C SER A 82 -4.35 -2.29 -3.15
N VAL A 83 -4.40 -3.55 -2.73
CA VAL A 83 -5.55 -4.43 -2.87
C VAL A 83 -6.23 -4.51 -1.50
N CYS A 84 -7.40 -3.90 -1.37
CA CYS A 84 -8.13 -3.77 -0.10
C CYS A 84 -9.63 -4.09 -0.19
N SER A 85 -10.12 -4.40 -1.39
CA SER A 85 -11.52 -4.68 -1.69
C SER A 85 -11.64 -5.60 -2.91
N ASP A 86 -12.81 -6.22 -3.08
CA ASP A 86 -13.11 -7.07 -4.24
C ASP A 86 -12.89 -6.32 -5.56
N SER A 87 -13.28 -5.05 -5.64
CA SER A 87 -13.06 -4.22 -6.83
C SER A 87 -11.57 -4.03 -7.15
N SER A 88 -10.74 -3.72 -6.15
CA SER A 88 -9.29 -3.57 -6.35
C SER A 88 -8.61 -4.90 -6.71
N LEU A 89 -9.14 -6.02 -6.20
CA LEU A 89 -8.67 -7.35 -6.55
C LEU A 89 -9.02 -7.70 -8.00
N HIS A 90 -10.24 -7.46 -8.44
CA HIS A 90 -10.64 -7.71 -9.83
C HIS A 90 -9.81 -6.89 -10.82
N PHE A 91 -9.51 -5.63 -10.50
CA PHE A 91 -8.60 -4.81 -11.31
C PHE A 91 -7.20 -5.44 -11.39
N PHE A 92 -6.63 -5.90 -10.27
CA PHE A 92 -5.36 -6.64 -10.27
C PHE A 92 -5.43 -7.92 -11.13
N ILE A 93 -6.50 -8.70 -11.00
CA ILE A 93 -6.71 -9.92 -11.78
C ILE A 93 -6.75 -9.60 -13.28
N GLU A 94 -7.43 -8.53 -13.68
CA GLU A 94 -7.53 -8.09 -15.07
C GLU A 94 -6.16 -7.67 -15.63
N VAL A 95 -5.39 -6.88 -14.87
CA VAL A 95 -4.00 -6.51 -15.23
C VAL A 95 -3.15 -7.75 -15.41
N LYS A 96 -3.22 -8.70 -14.47
CA LYS A 96 -2.41 -9.94 -14.50
C LYS A 96 -2.83 -10.88 -15.62
N LYS A 97 -4.11 -10.95 -15.98
CA LYS A 97 -4.60 -11.76 -17.12
C LYS A 97 -4.09 -11.23 -18.46
N ASN A 98 -3.95 -9.92 -18.59
CA ASN A 98 -3.49 -9.28 -19.82
C ASN A 98 -1.98 -9.45 -20.06
N ASP A 99 -1.22 -9.83 -19.02
CA ASP A 99 0.22 -10.07 -19.10
C ASP A 99 0.54 -11.57 -19.01
N ARG A 100 1.40 -12.06 -19.91
CA ARG A 100 1.79 -13.48 -19.96
C ARG A 100 2.97 -13.80 -19.04
N ASP A 101 3.62 -12.80 -18.48
CA ASP A 101 4.77 -12.99 -17.61
C ASP A 101 4.31 -13.29 -16.19
N MET A 102 4.63 -14.50 -15.72
CA MET A 102 4.34 -14.93 -14.34
C MET A 102 5.07 -14.06 -13.30
N THR A 103 6.21 -13.47 -13.64
CA THR A 103 7.06 -12.72 -12.69
C THR A 103 6.62 -11.28 -12.49
N LYS A 104 5.77 -10.73 -13.36
CA LYS A 104 5.27 -9.36 -13.25
C LYS A 104 4.16 -9.22 -12.23
N PHE A 105 4.02 -8.01 -11.68
CA PHE A 105 2.99 -7.65 -10.71
C PHE A 105 2.92 -8.63 -9.53
N PRO A 106 4.06 -8.94 -8.85
CA PRO A 106 4.01 -9.74 -7.64
C PRO A 106 3.21 -9.02 -6.56
N LEU A 107 2.45 -9.77 -5.77
CA LEU A 107 1.77 -9.24 -4.59
C LEU A 107 2.79 -9.13 -3.45
N CYS A 108 3.08 -7.92 -3.03
CA CYS A 108 3.88 -7.65 -1.85
C CYS A 108 2.95 -7.62 -0.63
N VAL A 109 3.29 -8.41 0.38
CA VAL A 109 2.45 -8.67 1.55
C VAL A 109 3.20 -8.31 2.81
N GLU A 110 2.61 -7.39 3.56
CA GLU A 110 3.04 -7.02 4.89
C GLU A 110 2.06 -7.59 5.91
N ILE A 111 2.59 -8.19 6.98
CA ILE A 111 1.80 -8.79 8.06
C ILE A 111 2.17 -8.12 9.37
N GLU A 112 1.20 -7.48 10.01
CA GLU A 112 1.31 -6.89 11.34
C GLU A 112 0.63 -7.82 12.35
N ASN A 113 1.33 -8.19 13.43
CA ASN A 113 0.75 -9.02 14.48
C ASN A 113 -0.16 -8.16 15.39
N VAL A 114 -1.44 -8.50 15.44
CA VAL A 114 -2.47 -7.75 16.20
C VAL A 114 -2.26 -7.89 17.71
N ALA A 115 -1.60 -8.95 18.18
CA ALA A 115 -1.32 -9.16 19.61
C ALA A 115 -0.36 -8.12 20.21
N LEU A 116 0.39 -7.37 19.39
CA LEU A 116 1.37 -6.37 19.85
C LEU A 116 0.82 -4.94 19.90
N ARG A 117 -0.46 -4.72 19.56
CA ARG A 117 -1.07 -3.37 19.53
C ARG A 117 -1.50 -2.82 20.89
N ASN A 118 -1.38 -3.58 21.99
CA ASN A 118 -1.99 -3.21 23.26
C ASN A 118 -1.03 -2.79 24.40
N ASP A 119 0.28 -2.67 24.16
CA ASP A 119 1.25 -2.35 25.25
C ASP A 119 1.63 -0.86 25.37
N ASN A 120 1.13 0.03 24.50
CA ASN A 120 1.53 1.45 24.49
C ASN A 120 0.44 2.45 24.92
N MET A 121 -0.57 2.03 25.69
CA MET A 121 -1.52 2.96 26.30
C MET A 121 -1.62 2.82 27.82
N MET A 122 -0.52 2.98 28.56
CA MET A 122 -0.55 3.44 29.95
C MET A 122 0.73 4.20 30.33
N SER A 123 0.55 5.46 30.75
CA SER A 123 1.24 6.13 31.89
C SER A 123 1.86 7.50 31.57
N LEU A 124 1.08 8.56 31.84
CA LEU A 124 1.57 9.69 32.64
C LEU A 124 0.40 10.26 33.45
N GLY A 125 -0.08 9.46 34.40
CA GLY A 125 -0.83 9.98 35.54
C GLY A 125 0.16 10.53 36.55
N ASN A 126 0.50 11.81 36.44
CA ASN A 126 1.20 12.54 37.49
C ASN A 126 0.15 13.42 38.19
N GLU A 127 -0.43 12.88 39.26
CA GLU A 127 -1.23 13.65 40.21
C GLU A 127 -0.33 14.72 40.86
N MET A 128 -0.72 15.99 40.76
CA MET A 128 -0.06 17.10 41.46
C MET A 128 -0.69 17.25 42.86
N PRO A 129 0.09 17.58 43.92
CA PRO A 129 -0.44 17.67 45.27
C PRO A 129 -1.43 18.83 45.42
N ILE A 130 -2.50 18.57 46.16
CA ILE A 130 -3.54 19.54 46.52
C ILE A 130 -2.92 20.52 47.54
N HIS A 131 -2.84 21.81 47.22
CA HIS A 131 -2.66 22.87 48.21
C HIS A 131 -3.82 23.86 48.13
N ASP A 132 -4.42 24.12 49.28
CA ASP A 132 -5.62 24.91 49.49
C ASP A 132 -5.53 26.37 49.01
N ASN A 133 -6.71 26.86 48.61
CA ASN A 133 -7.19 28.26 48.59
C ASN A 133 -6.46 29.27 47.69
N ILE A 134 -7.16 29.75 46.66
CA ILE A 134 -7.66 31.14 46.54
C ILE A 134 -8.63 31.22 45.35
N ALA A 135 -9.77 31.85 45.58
CA ALA A 135 -10.82 32.12 44.60
C ALA A 135 -10.31 32.99 43.44
N TYR A 136 -10.71 32.67 42.21
CA TYR A 136 -10.62 33.63 41.10
C TYR A 136 -11.91 33.73 40.28
N PRO A 137 -12.22 34.94 39.80
CA PRO A 137 -13.53 35.34 39.32
C PRO A 137 -13.68 35.12 37.81
N HIS A 138 -14.94 35.24 37.39
CA HIS A 138 -15.41 35.39 36.00
C HIS A 138 -14.65 36.52 35.26
N GLY A 139 -14.15 36.26 34.04
CA GLY A 139 -13.70 37.33 33.14
C GLY A 139 -12.67 36.89 32.09
N MET A 140 -12.99 37.13 30.81
CA MET A 140 -12.26 36.71 29.60
C MET A 140 -10.83 37.28 29.50
N THR A 141 -9.91 36.50 28.94
CA THR A 141 -9.08 36.83 27.74
C THR A 141 -8.00 35.76 27.59
N ASN A 142 -8.12 34.92 26.55
CA ASN A 142 -7.03 34.03 26.16
C ASN A 142 -6.42 34.61 24.88
N ASP A 143 -5.35 35.37 25.08
CA ASP A 143 -4.36 35.68 24.07
C ASP A 143 -3.84 34.37 23.46
N LEU A 144 -4.29 34.08 22.24
CA LEU A 144 -3.76 32.99 21.44
C LEU A 144 -2.40 33.43 20.88
N ARG A 145 -1.33 33.11 21.61
CA ARG A 145 0.03 33.27 21.10
C ARG A 145 0.75 31.93 21.05
N ASN A 146 0.99 31.51 19.80
CA ASN A 146 1.96 30.52 19.32
C ASN A 146 1.50 29.06 19.16
N GLY A 147 0.78 28.84 18.07
CA GLY A 147 0.77 27.59 17.32
C GLY A 147 0.34 27.92 15.88
N CYS A 148 1.29 28.39 15.07
CA CYS A 148 1.04 28.83 13.70
C CYS A 148 0.54 27.64 12.86
N MET A 149 -0.78 27.51 12.72
CA MET A 149 -1.38 26.71 11.67
C MET A 149 -1.24 27.51 10.38
N VAL A 150 -0.17 27.27 9.64
CA VAL A 150 -0.11 27.69 8.24
C VAL A 150 -1.08 26.77 7.51
N THR A 151 -2.29 27.25 7.22
CA THR A 151 -3.16 26.59 6.26
C THR A 151 -2.46 26.66 4.91
N LEU A 152 -1.80 25.58 4.49
CA LEU A 152 -1.38 25.44 3.11
C LEU A 152 -2.66 25.50 2.26
N PRO A 153 -2.71 26.35 1.20
CA PRO A 153 -3.85 26.32 0.30
C PRO A 153 -4.00 24.91 -0.25
N ASN A 154 -5.24 24.40 -0.27
CA ASN A 154 -5.54 23.11 -0.88
C ASN A 154 -4.87 23.07 -2.27
N PRO A 155 -4.12 22.01 -2.61
CA PRO A 155 -3.51 21.89 -3.92
C PRO A 155 -4.64 21.88 -4.96
N VAL A 156 -4.79 22.99 -5.68
CA VAL A 156 -5.70 23.09 -6.81
C VAL A 156 -5.11 22.17 -7.88
N MET A 157 -5.84 21.11 -8.23
CA MET A 157 -5.44 20.28 -9.37
C MET A 157 -5.39 21.17 -10.61
N PRO A 158 -4.29 21.14 -11.40
CA PRO A 158 -4.22 21.86 -12.65
C PRO A 158 -5.31 21.36 -13.60
N THR A 159 -5.91 22.28 -14.34
CA THR A 159 -6.91 21.95 -15.36
C THR A 159 -6.26 21.16 -16.50
N ILE A 160 -7.09 20.43 -17.27
CA ILE A 160 -6.62 19.60 -18.40
C ILE A 160 -5.77 20.42 -19.40
N GLU A 161 -6.07 21.71 -19.57
CA GLU A 161 -5.32 22.62 -20.45
C GLU A 161 -3.93 22.98 -19.90
N GLU A 162 -3.81 23.16 -18.57
CA GLU A 162 -2.54 23.40 -17.89
C GLU A 162 -1.66 22.14 -17.88
N MET A 163 -2.26 20.97 -17.71
CA MET A 163 -1.57 19.69 -17.83
C MET A 163 -1.05 19.46 -19.25
N GLY A 164 -1.82 19.84 -20.27
CA GLY A 164 -1.41 19.76 -21.68
C GLY A 164 -0.18 20.61 -21.99
N SER A 165 -0.11 21.83 -21.44
CA SER A 165 1.04 22.73 -21.65
C SER A 165 2.32 22.20 -20.99
N ALA A 166 2.22 21.62 -19.78
CA ALA A 166 3.37 21.03 -19.09
C ALA A 166 3.94 19.80 -19.83
N ILE A 167 3.09 19.01 -20.50
CA ILE A 167 3.52 17.87 -21.32
C ILE A 167 4.31 18.34 -22.55
N VAL A 168 3.85 19.41 -23.21
CA VAL A 168 4.54 19.98 -24.39
C VAL A 168 5.91 20.54 -24.02
N GLU A 169 6.03 21.19 -22.86
CA GLU A 169 7.30 21.71 -22.35
C GLU A 169 8.29 20.58 -22.00
N TYR A 170 7.81 19.50 -21.37
CA TYR A 170 8.64 18.33 -21.04
C TYR A 170 9.15 17.60 -22.29
N VAL A 171 8.31 17.48 -23.33
CA VAL A 171 8.69 16.85 -24.61
C VAL A 171 9.69 17.72 -25.37
N ASN A 172 9.52 19.04 -25.37
CA ASN A 172 10.48 19.95 -26.01
C ASN A 172 11.80 20.07 -25.24
N GLY A 173 11.77 20.07 -23.90
CA GLY A 173 12.97 20.08 -23.06
C GLY A 173 13.78 18.79 -23.14
N SER A 174 13.12 17.63 -23.23
CA SER A 174 13.77 16.33 -23.41
C SER A 174 14.41 16.18 -24.80
N LYS A 175 13.94 16.92 -25.80
CA LYS A 175 14.51 16.92 -27.16
C LYS A 175 15.79 17.75 -27.28
N MET A 176 16.08 18.63 -26.30
CA MET A 176 17.28 19.47 -26.29
C MET A 176 18.50 18.78 -25.64
N LEU A 177 18.30 17.68 -24.89
CA LEU A 177 19.39 16.85 -24.35
C LEU A 177 19.84 15.72 -25.29
N ALA A 178 19.23 15.60 -26.48
CA ALA A 178 19.54 14.57 -27.46
C ALA A 178 20.06 15.16 -28.78
N VAL A 179 20.87 16.23 -28.72
CA VAL A 179 21.67 16.70 -29.86
C VAL A 179 23.07 17.08 -29.36
N GLU A 180 24.02 16.23 -29.79
CA GLU A 180 25.49 16.30 -29.75
C GLU A 180 26.23 16.11 -28.41
#